data_AF-A0A419FVV4-F1
#
_entry.id   AF-A0A419FVV4-F1
#
_cell.length_a   1.000
_cell.length_b   1.000
_cell.length_c   1.000
_cell.angle_alpha   90.00
_cell.angle_beta   90.00
_cell.angle_gamma   90.00
#
_symmetry.space_group_name_H-M   'P 1'
#
loop_
_entity.id
_entity.type
_entity.pdbx_description
1 polymer ?
#
loop_
_entity_poly.entity_id
_entity_poly.type
_entity_poly.pdbx_seq_one_letter_code
_entity_poly.pdbx_strand_id
1 'polypeptide(L)'
;MKTGIENRENSGNTPGFTLLEILISITLLVIVLGAAYSSFFSVQRALERFDSVSLKYHEARTALDIMRREIEGALVRNPRSTDENSKDKASFVIKDRDVLGKNTSALELTAFTFKGSNLSKVSYFVGEKEGRLDLLKKEAPAGIQSKDYTMEIIEGIESFSVETLFNNKWVKTWDTADTAKLPDILRLSIEFDDNGRKVKLTEYAKPRVGRTL
;
A
#
# COMPACT_ATOMS: atom_id res chain seq x y z
N MET A 1 64.61 -35.86 77.42
CA MET A 1 63.15 -35.81 77.61
C MET A 1 62.59 -34.86 76.55
N LYS A 2 61.87 -35.39 75.55
CA LYS A 2 61.35 -34.66 74.38
C LYS A 2 60.05 -33.91 74.73
N THR A 3 59.83 -32.75 74.14
CA THR A 3 58.55 -32.15 73.69
C THR A 3 58.93 -30.78 73.10
N GLY A 4 58.60 -30.35 71.89
CA GLY A 4 57.48 -30.65 71.00
C GLY A 4 56.80 -29.32 70.68
N ILE A 5 57.44 -28.46 69.88
CA ILE A 5 56.83 -27.19 69.41
C ILE A 5 56.04 -27.53 68.15
N GLU A 6 54.72 -27.49 68.25
CA GLU A 6 53.80 -27.71 67.14
C GLU A 6 53.39 -26.35 66.56
N ASN A 7 53.98 -25.98 65.41
CA ASN A 7 53.50 -24.88 64.59
C ASN A 7 52.23 -25.33 63.87
N ARG A 8 51.08 -24.76 64.24
CA ARG A 8 49.86 -24.88 63.45
C ARG A 8 49.90 -23.88 62.30
N GLU A 9 50.36 -24.32 61.12
CA GLU A 9 49.98 -23.67 59.87
C GLU A 9 48.51 -23.95 59.62
N ASN A 10 47.68 -22.91 59.73
CA ASN A 10 46.29 -22.97 59.33
C ASN A 10 46.24 -22.88 57.80
N SER A 11 46.35 -24.02 57.11
CA SER A 11 46.12 -24.08 55.66
C SER A 11 44.63 -23.85 55.42
N GLY A 12 44.29 -22.59 55.13
CA GLY A 12 42.97 -22.22 54.66
C GLY A 12 42.66 -23.00 53.39
N ASN A 13 41.87 -24.06 53.53
CA ASN A 13 41.38 -24.88 52.45
C ASN A 13 40.46 -24.00 51.59
N THR A 14 40.95 -23.45 50.49
CA THR A 14 40.12 -22.73 49.52
C THR A 14 39.20 -23.74 48.85
N PRO A 15 37.88 -23.68 49.08
CA PRO A 15 36.97 -24.64 48.45
C PRO A 15 36.93 -24.37 46.94
N GLY A 16 37.36 -25.36 46.16
CA GLY A 16 37.21 -25.36 44.70
C GLY A 16 35.78 -25.67 44.28
N PHE A 17 35.35 -25.13 43.14
CA PHE A 17 34.04 -25.41 42.57
C PHE A 17 33.90 -26.88 42.19
N THR A 18 32.75 -27.48 42.51
CA THR A 18 32.47 -28.86 42.09
C THR A 18 32.05 -28.89 40.62
N LEU A 19 32.34 -30.00 39.93
CA LEU A 19 31.91 -30.21 38.53
C LEU A 19 30.38 -30.05 38.37
N LEU A 20 29.63 -30.51 39.37
CA LEU A 20 28.16 -30.40 39.41
C LEU A 20 27.71 -28.93 39.43
N GLU A 21 28.39 -28.08 40.19
CA GLU A 21 28.06 -26.66 40.33
C GLU A 21 28.33 -25.89 39.04
N ILE A 22 29.40 -26.22 38.33
CA ILE A 22 29.68 -25.68 36.99
C ILE A 22 28.60 -26.12 36.00
N LEU A 23 28.18 -27.39 36.05
CA LEU A 23 27.12 -27.92 35.18
C LEU A 23 25.78 -27.20 35.42
N ILE A 24 25.40 -27.01 36.69
CA ILE A 24 24.18 -26.29 37.07
C ILE A 24 24.26 -24.82 36.63
N SER A 25 25.41 -24.18 36.81
CA SER A 25 25.60 -22.79 36.41
C SER A 25 25.47 -22.61 34.90
N ILE A 26 26.06 -23.51 34.10
CA ILE A 26 25.96 -23.47 32.64
C ILE A 26 24.54 -23.75 32.17
N THR A 27 23.86 -24.74 32.76
CA THR A 27 22.47 -25.07 32.38
C THR A 27 21.53 -23.91 32.68
N LEU A 28 21.65 -23.26 33.85
CA LEU A 28 20.90 -22.06 34.18
C LEU A 28 21.21 -20.91 33.21
N LEU A 29 22.48 -20.71 32.87
CA LEU A 29 22.89 -19.69 31.90
C LEU A 29 22.25 -19.92 30.53
N VAL A 30 22.24 -21.18 30.03
CA VAL A 30 21.62 -21.54 28.75
C VAL A 30 20.11 -21.31 28.79
N ILE A 31 19.43 -21.64 29.88
CA ILE A 31 17.99 -21.40 30.05
C ILE A 31 17.70 -19.89 30.00
N VAL A 32 18.47 -19.09 30.73
CA VAL A 32 18.31 -17.63 30.77
C VAL A 32 18.57 -17.01 29.40
N LEU A 33 19.65 -17.41 28.72
CA LEU A 33 19.97 -16.95 27.37
C LEU A 33 18.89 -17.38 26.37
N GLY A 34 18.36 -18.60 26.49
CA GLY A 34 17.27 -19.09 25.64
C GLY A 34 15.99 -18.27 25.82
N ALA A 35 15.61 -17.94 27.06
CA ALA A 35 14.46 -17.08 27.35
C ALA A 35 14.67 -15.64 26.86
N ALA A 36 15.88 -15.09 26.99
CA ALA A 36 16.20 -13.77 26.49
C ALA A 36 16.16 -13.72 24.95
N TYR A 37 16.74 -14.73 24.29
CA TYR A 37 16.76 -14.83 22.83
C TYR A 37 15.37 -15.04 22.23
N SER A 38 14.53 -15.87 22.87
CA SER A 38 13.15 -16.07 22.42
C SER A 38 12.32 -14.79 22.56
N SER A 39 12.51 -14.04 23.63
CA SER A 39 11.86 -12.74 23.85
C SER A 39 12.29 -11.73 22.77
N PHE A 40 13.59 -11.66 22.49
CA PHE A 40 14.13 -10.79 21.44
C PHE A 40 13.56 -11.14 20.05
N PHE A 41 13.55 -12.43 19.68
CA PHE A 41 12.96 -12.87 18.41
C PHE A 41 11.46 -12.62 18.31
N SER A 42 10.73 -12.73 19.43
CA SER A 42 9.31 -12.41 19.49
C SER A 42 9.05 -10.93 19.19
N VAL A 43 9.83 -10.05 19.80
CA VAL A 43 9.74 -8.59 19.57
C VAL A 43 10.12 -8.23 18.14
N GLN A 44 11.23 -8.79 17.62
CA GLN A 44 11.68 -8.54 16.26
C GLN A 44 10.60 -8.93 15.22
N ARG A 45 10.00 -10.12 15.38
CA ARG A 45 8.89 -10.56 14.52
C ARG A 45 7.66 -9.68 14.64
N ALA A 46 7.38 -9.13 15.82
CA ALA A 46 6.28 -8.19 16.00
C ALA A 46 6.56 -6.89 15.23
N LEU A 47 7.77 -6.34 15.31
CA LEU A 47 8.17 -5.12 14.60
C LEU A 47 8.11 -5.28 13.08
N GLU A 48 8.68 -6.36 12.53
CA GLU A 48 8.64 -6.64 11.08
C GLU A 48 7.21 -6.79 10.55
N ARG A 49 6.30 -7.36 11.35
CA ARG A 49 4.87 -7.42 11.02
C ARG A 49 4.21 -6.05 11.02
N PHE A 50 4.56 -5.17 11.95
CA PHE A 50 4.00 -3.82 11.98
C PHE A 50 4.46 -2.97 10.79
N ASP A 51 5.73 -3.08 10.40
CA ASP A 51 6.28 -2.27 9.30
C ASP A 51 5.62 -2.60 7.95
N SER A 52 5.42 -3.88 7.64
CA SER A 52 4.78 -4.32 6.38
C SER A 52 3.31 -3.91 6.29
N VAL A 53 2.57 -3.96 7.41
CA VAL A 53 1.16 -3.52 7.47
C VAL A 53 1.07 -2.01 7.30
N SER A 54 1.86 -1.25 8.06
CA SER A 54 1.89 0.21 7.97
C SER A 54 2.18 0.69 6.54
N LEU A 55 3.10 0.00 5.84
CA LEU A 55 3.44 0.31 4.46
C LEU A 55 2.25 0.15 3.50
N LYS A 56 1.54 -0.98 3.51
CA LYS A 56 0.38 -1.19 2.63
C LYS A 56 -0.75 -0.19 2.87
N TYR A 57 -1.04 0.10 4.14
CA TYR A 57 -2.03 1.13 4.48
C TYR A 57 -1.62 2.51 3.94
N HIS A 58 -0.34 2.85 4.08
CA HIS A 58 0.21 4.10 3.58
C HIS A 58 0.16 4.18 2.05
N GLU A 59 0.54 3.11 1.35
CA GLU A 59 0.46 3.01 -0.12
C GLU A 59 -0.97 3.16 -0.62
N ALA A 60 -1.92 2.42 -0.04
CA ALA A 60 -3.33 2.49 -0.41
C ALA A 60 -3.92 3.89 -0.15
N ARG A 61 -3.61 4.50 0.99
CA ARG A 61 -4.08 5.85 1.31
C ARG A 61 -3.47 6.91 0.40
N THR A 62 -2.18 6.79 0.08
CA THR A 62 -1.48 7.69 -0.85
C THR A 62 -2.06 7.57 -2.25
N ALA A 63 -2.30 6.35 -2.73
CA ALA A 63 -2.92 6.09 -4.03
C ALA A 63 -4.32 6.69 -4.13
N LEU A 64 -5.15 6.50 -3.09
CA LEU A 64 -6.49 7.08 -3.01
C LEU A 64 -6.46 8.61 -3.02
N ASP A 65 -5.53 9.25 -2.29
CA ASP A 65 -5.40 10.70 -2.29
C ASP A 65 -4.93 11.25 -3.64
N ILE A 66 -3.96 10.58 -4.29
CA ILE A 66 -3.52 10.94 -5.64
C ILE A 66 -4.70 10.86 -6.62
N MET A 67 -5.42 9.74 -6.64
CA MET A 67 -6.60 9.56 -7.50
C MET A 67 -7.67 10.62 -7.21
N ARG A 68 -7.95 10.90 -5.94
CA ARG A 68 -8.91 11.94 -5.53
C ARG A 68 -8.54 13.29 -6.13
N ARG A 69 -7.27 13.71 -6.01
CA ARG A 69 -6.78 14.99 -6.53
C ARG A 69 -6.84 15.06 -8.06
N GLU A 70 -6.50 13.97 -8.75
CA GLU A 70 -6.60 13.90 -10.21
C GLU A 70 -8.06 13.91 -10.70
N ILE A 71 -8.99 13.25 -9.99
CA ILE A 71 -10.42 13.31 -10.27
C ILE A 71 -10.99 14.72 -10.02
N GLU A 72 -10.58 15.37 -8.93
CA GLU A 72 -10.97 16.76 -8.64
C GLU A 72 -10.54 17.70 -9.78
N GLY A 73 -9.39 17.42 -10.42
CA GLY A 73 -8.85 18.12 -11.57
C GLY A 73 -9.31 17.63 -12.94
N ALA A 74 -10.27 16.69 -13.01
CA ALA A 74 -10.73 16.12 -14.27
C ALA A 74 -11.56 17.10 -15.10
N LEU A 75 -11.44 16.99 -16.43
CA LEU A 75 -12.09 17.88 -17.39
C LEU A 75 -13.08 17.13 -18.29
N VAL A 76 -14.24 17.76 -18.57
CA VAL A 76 -15.21 17.28 -19.59
C VAL A 76 -14.72 17.61 -21.00
N ARG A 77 -14.06 18.75 -21.17
CA ARG A 77 -13.59 19.27 -22.47
C ARG A 77 -12.14 19.67 -22.36
N ASN A 78 -11.34 19.29 -23.36
CA ASN A 78 -9.95 19.71 -23.43
C ASN A 78 -9.91 21.19 -23.87
N PRO A 79 -9.42 22.13 -23.03
CA PRO A 79 -9.35 23.54 -23.41
C PRO A 79 -8.33 23.81 -24.53
N ARG A 80 -7.44 22.86 -24.83
CA ARG A 80 -6.45 22.97 -25.91
C ARG A 80 -6.95 22.41 -27.25
N SER A 81 -8.14 21.78 -27.30
CA SER A 81 -8.69 21.26 -28.56
C SER A 81 -9.38 22.38 -29.34
N THR A 82 -8.75 22.87 -30.40
CA THR A 82 -9.29 23.91 -31.30
C THR A 82 -10.30 23.36 -32.31
N ASP A 83 -10.39 22.04 -32.48
CA ASP A 83 -11.30 21.36 -33.42
C ASP A 83 -12.28 20.42 -32.71
N GLU A 84 -13.58 20.53 -33.03
CA GLU A 84 -14.64 19.63 -32.51
C GLU A 84 -14.48 18.17 -32.95
N ASN A 85 -13.65 17.90 -33.97
CA ASN A 85 -13.33 16.58 -34.51
C ASN A 85 -11.94 16.04 -34.13
N SER A 86 -11.20 16.77 -33.28
CA SER A 86 -9.87 16.31 -32.84
C SER A 86 -9.98 15.08 -31.92
N LYS A 87 -9.06 14.10 -32.09
CA LYS A 87 -8.93 12.90 -31.24
C LYS A 87 -8.55 13.21 -29.79
N ASP A 88 -8.29 14.47 -29.47
CA ASP A 88 -7.86 14.98 -28.16
C ASP A 88 -9.02 15.52 -27.31
N LYS A 89 -10.20 14.91 -27.43
CA LYS A 89 -11.31 15.16 -26.50
C LYS A 89 -10.92 14.65 -25.12
N ALA A 90 -11.16 15.48 -24.10
CA ALA A 90 -11.05 15.02 -22.72
C ALA A 90 -12.08 13.91 -22.50
N SER A 91 -11.67 12.85 -21.82
CA SER A 91 -12.51 11.69 -21.54
C SER A 91 -12.48 11.37 -20.06
N PHE A 92 -13.63 10.96 -19.52
CA PHE A 92 -13.77 10.35 -18.22
C PHE A 92 -14.59 9.06 -18.37
N VAL A 93 -13.92 7.92 -18.16
CA VAL A 93 -14.48 6.60 -18.41
C VAL A 93 -14.20 5.70 -17.20
N ILE A 94 -15.26 5.07 -16.69
CA ILE A 94 -15.19 4.02 -15.69
C ILE A 94 -15.64 2.72 -16.36
N LYS A 95 -14.79 1.70 -16.30
CA LYS A 95 -15.06 0.36 -16.82
C LYS A 95 -15.05 -0.63 -15.68
N ASP A 96 -16.10 -1.45 -15.61
CA ASP A 96 -16.10 -2.64 -14.75
C ASP A 96 -15.24 -3.72 -15.41
N ARG A 97 -14.43 -4.42 -14.62
CA ARG A 97 -13.48 -5.42 -15.10
C ARG A 97 -13.44 -6.61 -14.14
N ASP A 98 -13.06 -7.75 -14.69
CA ASP A 98 -12.71 -8.92 -13.91
C ASP A 98 -11.28 -9.31 -14.24
N VAL A 99 -10.46 -9.49 -13.20
CA VAL A 99 -9.11 -10.04 -13.32
C VAL A 99 -8.99 -11.12 -12.25
N LEU A 100 -8.65 -12.34 -12.66
CA LEU A 100 -8.58 -13.53 -11.79
C LEU A 100 -9.86 -13.83 -10.99
N GLY A 101 -11.05 -13.55 -11.54
CA GLY A 101 -12.32 -13.76 -10.84
C GLY A 101 -12.58 -12.74 -9.73
N LYS A 102 -11.75 -11.69 -9.65
CA LYS A 102 -11.91 -10.59 -8.71
C LYS A 102 -12.48 -9.37 -9.44
N ASN A 103 -13.49 -8.77 -8.82
CA ASN A 103 -14.12 -7.55 -9.31
C ASN A 103 -13.13 -6.38 -9.22
N THR A 104 -12.74 -5.86 -10.37
CA THR A 104 -11.79 -4.75 -10.52
C THR A 104 -12.39 -3.66 -11.38
N SER A 105 -11.90 -2.43 -11.28
CA SER A 105 -12.33 -1.34 -12.16
C SER A 105 -11.13 -0.79 -12.93
N ALA A 106 -11.42 -0.19 -14.08
CA ALA A 106 -10.48 0.69 -14.75
C ALA A 106 -11.09 2.10 -14.80
N LEU A 107 -10.25 3.10 -14.51
CA LEU A 107 -10.60 4.50 -14.55
C LEU A 107 -9.67 5.21 -15.52
N GLU A 108 -10.23 5.82 -16.55
CA GLU A 108 -9.51 6.66 -17.51
C GLU A 108 -10.03 8.09 -17.40
N LEU A 109 -9.15 9.05 -17.15
CA LEU A 109 -9.53 10.44 -17.00
C LEU A 109 -8.50 11.37 -17.65
N THR A 110 -8.97 12.53 -18.08
CA THR A 110 -8.12 13.60 -18.59
C THR A 110 -8.08 14.72 -17.55
N ALA A 111 -6.92 14.96 -16.94
CA ALA A 111 -6.75 15.89 -15.83
C ALA A 111 -5.42 16.63 -15.88
N PHE A 112 -5.32 17.70 -15.09
CA PHE A 112 -4.05 18.35 -14.81
C PHE A 112 -3.25 17.51 -13.81
N THR A 113 -2.08 17.04 -14.24
CA THR A 113 -1.15 16.26 -13.40
C THR A 113 -0.23 17.18 -12.59
N PHE A 114 0.27 16.69 -11.44
CA PHE A 114 1.22 17.44 -10.61
C PHE A 114 2.60 17.62 -11.26
N LYS A 115 2.95 16.79 -12.25
CA LYS A 115 4.27 16.81 -12.91
C LYS A 115 4.46 17.94 -13.95
N GLY A 116 3.46 18.78 -14.18
CA GLY A 116 3.59 19.98 -15.02
C GLY A 116 2.27 20.66 -15.35
N SER A 117 2.33 21.86 -15.94
CA SER A 117 1.14 22.63 -16.40
C SER A 117 0.39 22.01 -17.60
N ASN A 118 0.71 20.77 -17.94
CA ASN A 118 0.20 20.09 -19.11
C ASN A 118 -0.96 19.16 -18.75
N LEU A 119 -1.91 19.09 -19.67
CA LEU A 119 -3.03 18.18 -19.57
C LEU A 119 -2.50 16.77 -19.85
N SER A 120 -2.86 15.80 -19.02
CA SER A 120 -2.46 14.40 -19.20
C SER A 120 -3.69 13.50 -19.20
N LYS A 121 -3.64 12.44 -20.02
CA LYS A 121 -4.53 11.31 -19.91
C LYS A 121 -3.93 10.34 -18.90
N VAL A 122 -4.68 10.08 -17.83
CA VAL A 122 -4.30 9.13 -16.79
C VAL A 122 -5.25 7.95 -16.83
N SER A 123 -4.69 6.76 -16.68
CA SER A 123 -5.45 5.51 -16.60
C SER A 123 -5.01 4.70 -15.38
N TYR A 124 -5.95 4.33 -14.53
CA TYR A 124 -5.78 3.42 -13.42
C TYR A 124 -6.43 2.09 -13.76
N PHE A 125 -5.70 0.99 -13.60
CA PHE A 125 -6.22 -0.35 -13.85
C PHE A 125 -5.44 -1.39 -13.06
N VAL A 126 -6.07 -2.54 -12.84
CA VAL A 126 -5.42 -3.67 -12.20
C VAL A 126 -4.74 -4.53 -13.25
N GLY A 127 -3.46 -4.84 -13.01
CA GLY A 127 -2.70 -5.83 -13.76
C GLY A 127 -2.51 -7.09 -12.93
N GLU A 128 -2.38 -8.22 -13.61
CA GLU A 128 -1.96 -9.48 -12.99
C GLU A 128 -0.46 -9.68 -13.21
N LYS A 129 0.25 -10.03 -12.14
CA LYS A 129 1.67 -10.40 -12.18
C LYS A 129 1.90 -11.54 -11.19
N GLU A 130 2.37 -12.67 -11.70
CA GLU A 130 2.71 -13.85 -10.87
C GLU A 130 1.55 -14.33 -9.96
N GLY A 131 0.30 -14.25 -10.44
CA GLY A 131 -0.90 -14.66 -9.67
C GLY A 131 -1.34 -13.65 -8.61
N ARG A 132 -0.71 -12.47 -8.57
CA ARG A 132 -1.06 -11.35 -7.70
C ARG A 132 -1.65 -10.21 -8.53
N LEU A 133 -2.52 -9.42 -7.90
CA LEU A 133 -3.11 -8.22 -8.52
C LEU A 133 -2.37 -6.98 -8.05
N ASP A 134 -1.90 -6.20 -8.99
CA ASP A 134 -1.16 -4.96 -8.73
C ASP A 134 -1.90 -3.78 -9.37
N LEU A 135 -2.03 -2.66 -8.64
CA LEU A 135 -2.67 -1.45 -9.14
C LEU A 135 -1.65 -0.63 -9.94
N LEU A 136 -1.95 -0.45 -11.23
CA LEU A 136 -1.09 0.25 -12.17
C LEU A 136 -1.69 1.61 -12.52
N LYS A 137 -0.82 2.62 -12.67
CA LYS A 137 -1.13 3.91 -13.28
C LYS A 137 -0.36 4.06 -14.57
N LYS A 138 -1.07 4.44 -15.62
CA LYS A 138 -0.52 4.83 -16.90
C LYS A 138 -0.78 6.32 -17.12
N GLU A 139 0.25 7.06 -17.49
CA GLU A 139 0.17 8.49 -17.74
C GLU A 139 0.77 8.82 -19.11
N ALA A 140 0.01 9.60 -19.89
CA ALA A 140 0.41 10.08 -21.21
C ALA A 140 0.05 11.57 -21.34
N PRO A 141 0.98 12.43 -21.79
CA PRO A 141 0.67 13.81 -22.16
C PRO A 141 -0.49 13.87 -23.18
N ALA A 142 -1.49 14.72 -22.92
CA ALA A 142 -2.61 14.91 -23.85
C ALA A 142 -2.16 15.75 -25.06
N GLY A 143 -2.45 15.29 -26.28
CA GLY A 143 -2.13 15.98 -27.53
C GLY A 143 -0.67 15.86 -28.02
N ILE A 144 0.20 15.14 -27.31
CA ILE A 144 1.58 14.88 -27.74
C ILE A 144 1.81 13.37 -27.79
N GLN A 145 2.16 12.86 -28.97
CA GLN A 145 2.54 11.46 -29.16
C GLN A 145 3.90 11.22 -28.49
N SER A 146 3.86 10.82 -27.22
CA SER A 146 5.02 10.60 -26.37
C SER A 146 4.91 9.23 -25.71
N LYS A 147 6.01 8.74 -25.13
CA LYS A 147 6.06 7.39 -24.56
C LYS A 147 5.19 7.34 -23.30
N ASP A 148 4.14 6.52 -23.33
CA ASP A 148 3.32 6.23 -22.17
C ASP A 148 4.18 5.71 -21.02
N TYR A 149 4.00 6.29 -19.83
CA TYR A 149 4.68 5.82 -18.63
C TYR A 149 3.70 5.02 -17.77
N THR A 150 4.00 3.73 -17.58
CA THR A 150 3.23 2.86 -16.67
C THR A 150 4.05 2.65 -15.40
N MET A 151 3.43 2.89 -14.25
CA MET A 151 4.01 2.69 -12.93
C MET A 151 3.08 1.82 -12.09
N GLU A 152 3.69 1.04 -11.21
CA GLU A 152 3.00 0.33 -10.15
C GLU A 152 2.82 1.26 -8.96
N ILE A 153 1.59 1.36 -8.43
CA ILE A 153 1.29 2.21 -7.28
C ILE A 153 1.16 1.37 -6.01
N ILE A 154 0.55 0.20 -6.12
CA ILE A 154 0.33 -0.70 -5.00
C ILE A 154 0.47 -2.13 -5.50
N GLU A 155 1.25 -2.91 -4.77
CA GLU A 155 1.39 -4.34 -4.98
C GLU A 155 0.42 -5.15 -4.11
N GLY A 156 -0.10 -6.26 -4.62
CA GLY A 156 -0.83 -7.22 -3.79
C GLY A 156 -2.14 -6.72 -3.23
N ILE A 157 -2.95 -6.12 -4.11
CA ILE A 157 -4.32 -5.78 -3.80
C ILE A 157 -5.25 -6.98 -3.99
N GLU A 158 -6.37 -6.98 -3.28
CA GLU A 158 -7.45 -7.95 -3.43
C GLU A 158 -8.51 -7.44 -4.40
N SER A 159 -8.84 -6.15 -4.35
CA SER A 159 -9.77 -5.53 -5.29
C SER A 159 -9.54 -4.04 -5.41
N PHE A 160 -9.98 -3.49 -6.54
CA PHE A 160 -10.02 -2.05 -6.80
C PHE A 160 -11.35 -1.73 -7.45
N SER A 161 -12.15 -0.85 -6.86
CA SER A 161 -13.47 -0.50 -7.39
C SER A 161 -13.62 1.01 -7.52
N VAL A 162 -14.17 1.43 -8.65
CA VAL A 162 -14.57 2.81 -8.91
C VAL A 162 -16.05 2.83 -9.24
N GLU A 163 -16.81 3.57 -8.45
CA GLU A 163 -18.25 3.69 -8.61
C GLU A 163 -18.66 5.16 -8.63
N THR A 164 -19.71 5.48 -9.37
CA THR A 164 -20.32 6.81 -9.38
C THR A 164 -21.79 6.74 -8.96
N LEU A 165 -22.28 7.80 -8.34
CA LEU A 165 -23.70 7.92 -8.01
C LEU A 165 -24.48 8.44 -9.22
N PHE A 166 -25.45 7.66 -9.69
CA PHE A 166 -26.36 8.03 -10.76
C PHE A 166 -27.78 7.57 -10.42
N ASN A 167 -28.77 8.47 -10.51
CA ASN A 167 -30.17 8.18 -10.14
C ASN A 167 -30.31 7.51 -8.75
N ASN A 168 -29.57 8.02 -7.77
CA ASN A 168 -29.54 7.51 -6.40
C ASN A 168 -29.04 6.05 -6.26
N LYS A 169 -28.32 5.54 -7.26
CA LYS A 169 -27.70 4.20 -7.27
C LYS A 169 -26.21 4.31 -7.59
N TRP A 170 -25.41 3.46 -6.96
CA TRP A 170 -23.99 3.32 -7.30
C TRP A 170 -23.87 2.46 -8.56
N VAL A 171 -23.23 3.00 -9.59
CA VAL A 171 -22.94 2.31 -10.85
C VAL A 171 -21.44 2.22 -11.06
N LYS A 172 -20.98 1.09 -11.60
CA LYS A 172 -19.55 0.79 -11.85
C LYS A 172 -19.08 1.19 -13.25
N THR A 173 -19.97 1.77 -14.05
CA THR A 173 -19.69 2.17 -15.42
C THR A 173 -20.10 3.62 -15.62
N TRP A 174 -19.29 4.34 -16.36
CA TRP A 174 -19.57 5.72 -16.76
C TRP A 174 -18.78 6.04 -18.01
N ASP A 175 -19.38 6.73 -18.97
CA ASP A 175 -18.67 7.28 -20.10
C ASP A 175 -19.17 8.71 -20.37
N THR A 176 -18.25 9.68 -20.37
CA THR A 176 -18.54 11.05 -20.79
C THR A 176 -18.92 11.17 -22.26
N ALA A 177 -18.54 10.21 -23.10
CA ALA A 177 -18.98 10.17 -24.49
C ALA A 177 -20.50 9.99 -24.60
N ASP A 178 -21.11 9.22 -23.70
CA ASP A 178 -22.54 8.94 -23.71
C ASP A 178 -23.34 9.98 -22.92
N THR A 179 -22.78 10.45 -21.80
CA THR A 179 -23.48 11.31 -20.83
C THR A 179 -23.22 12.80 -21.01
N ALA A 180 -22.15 13.15 -21.73
CA ALA A 180 -21.63 14.51 -21.91
C ALA A 180 -21.34 15.26 -20.58
N LYS A 181 -21.27 14.54 -19.45
CA LYS A 181 -21.13 15.11 -18.10
C LYS A 181 -20.17 14.28 -17.26
N LEU A 182 -19.43 14.97 -16.39
CA LEU A 182 -18.66 14.30 -15.35
C LEU A 182 -19.60 13.72 -14.28
N PRO A 183 -19.22 12.60 -13.65
CA PRO A 183 -19.98 12.03 -12.54
C PRO A 183 -20.00 12.97 -11.32
N ASP A 184 -21.09 12.92 -10.55
CA ASP A 184 -21.28 13.90 -9.48
C ASP A 184 -20.38 13.67 -8.26
N ILE A 185 -20.32 12.40 -7.86
CA ILE A 185 -19.50 11.88 -6.78
C ILE A 185 -19.01 10.50 -7.19
N LEU A 186 -17.73 10.25 -6.95
CA LEU A 186 -17.12 8.96 -7.08
C LEU A 186 -16.79 8.37 -5.73
N ARG A 187 -16.92 7.05 -5.65
CA ARG A 187 -16.44 6.22 -4.55
C ARG A 187 -15.30 5.36 -5.09
N LEU A 188 -14.11 5.62 -4.60
CA LEU A 188 -12.92 4.82 -4.85
C LEU A 188 -12.77 3.84 -3.69
N SER A 189 -12.51 2.57 -3.95
CA SER A 189 -12.12 1.63 -2.90
C SER A 189 -10.99 0.73 -3.33
N ILE A 190 -10.07 0.48 -2.40
CA ILE A 190 -8.98 -0.48 -2.53
C ILE A 190 -9.13 -1.46 -1.40
N GLU A 191 -9.13 -2.75 -1.72
CA GLU A 191 -9.08 -3.83 -0.74
C GLU A 191 -7.74 -4.54 -0.82
N PHE A 192 -7.20 -4.93 0.32
CA PHE A 192 -5.97 -5.70 0.42
C PHE A 192 -6.04 -6.65 1.62
N ASP A 193 -5.22 -7.70 1.59
CA ASP A 193 -5.06 -8.61 2.72
C ASP A 193 -4.01 -8.07 3.71
N ASP A 194 -4.41 -7.99 4.97
CA ASP A 194 -3.57 -7.75 6.14
C ASP A 194 -3.60 -9.01 7.02
N ASN A 195 -2.64 -9.91 6.79
CA ASN A 195 -2.42 -11.13 7.57
C ASN A 195 -3.69 -11.99 7.73
N GLY A 196 -4.43 -12.19 6.63
CA GLY A 196 -5.68 -12.95 6.59
C GLY A 196 -6.93 -12.13 6.93
N ARG A 197 -6.78 -10.84 7.25
CA ARG A 197 -7.91 -9.90 7.38
C ARG A 197 -8.00 -9.04 6.13
N LYS A 198 -9.14 -9.10 5.46
CA LYS A 198 -9.43 -8.19 4.34
C LYS A 198 -9.72 -6.79 4.87
N VAL A 199 -8.92 -5.83 4.45
CA VAL A 199 -9.06 -4.42 4.79
C VAL A 199 -9.55 -3.69 3.56
N LYS A 200 -10.57 -2.85 3.72
CA LYS A 200 -11.10 -1.97 2.67
C LYS A 200 -10.88 -0.52 3.06
N LEU A 201 -10.17 0.22 2.21
CA LEU A 201 -10.09 1.67 2.30
C LEU A 201 -10.96 2.29 1.21
N THR A 202 -11.74 3.30 1.59
CA THR A 202 -12.66 4.00 0.69
C THR A 202 -12.42 5.49 0.77
N GLU A 203 -12.40 6.15 -0.39
CA GLU A 203 -12.26 7.60 -0.52
C GLU A 203 -13.35 8.13 -1.46
N TYR A 204 -13.85 9.34 -1.19
CA TYR A 204 -14.85 9.98 -2.02
C TYR A 204 -14.25 11.16 -2.78
N ALA A 205 -14.46 11.20 -4.09
CA ALA A 205 -13.94 12.25 -4.95
C ALA A 205 -15.08 12.94 -5.70
N LYS A 206 -14.96 14.26 -5.93
CA LYS A 206 -15.93 15.04 -6.70
C LYS A 206 -15.17 15.86 -7.74
N PRO A 207 -15.43 15.70 -9.04
CA PRO A 207 -14.83 16.57 -10.04
C PRO A 207 -15.21 18.03 -9.79
N ARG A 208 -14.21 18.94 -9.80
CA ARG A 208 -14.41 20.36 -9.47
C ARG A 208 -14.20 21.30 -10.65
N VAL A 209 -13.48 20.86 -11.68
CA VAL A 209 -13.18 21.70 -12.84
C VAL A 209 -14.32 21.63 -13.85
N GLY A 210 -14.85 22.79 -14.27
CA GLY A 210 -15.90 22.88 -15.29
C GLY A 210 -17.34 22.84 -14.77
N ARG A 211 -17.56 22.86 -13.46
CA ARG A 211 -18.88 23.18 -12.90
C ARG A 211 -19.04 24.69 -12.84
N THR A 212 -19.99 25.24 -13.59
CA THR A 212 -20.52 26.57 -13.32
C THR A 212 -21.23 26.51 -11.97
N LEU A 213 -20.85 27.40 -11.04
CA LEU A 213 -21.53 27.55 -9.75
C LEU A 213 -23.00 27.93 -9.94
#